data_AF-A0ABD3X874-F1
#
_entry.id   AF-A0ABD3X874-F1
#
_cell.length_a   1.000
_cell.length_b   1.000
_cell.length_c   1.000
_cell.angle_alpha   90.00
_cell.angle_beta   90.00
_cell.angle_gamma   90.00
#
_symmetry.space_group_name_H-M   'P 1'
#
loop_
_entity.id
_entity.type
_entity.pdbx_description
1 polymer ?
#
loop_
_entity_poly.entity_id
_entity_poly.type
_entity_poly.pdbx_seq_one_letter_code
_entity_poly.pdbx_strand_id
1 'polypeptide(L)'
;MTKAYLKDEQEDWDLHLMCLAATYRATPHESTGMTPNLLKLGREVRLPAGRVARNDEIATYGEYVGILRDRMQYAHDVARKHLATAAKRQRDQHDVKLCQFGYIPGDLVWILNEFRYKGISPKLQKLYTDPFIVKKKINDLNYVIILDERGWEKLLHQNKIKPYVGGSQPVWVNKMRKKIVRWNKTAEEKKNNNAESKFKTRGESKP
;
A
#
# COMPACT_ATOMS: atom_id res chain seq x y z
N MET A 1 5.24 -16.59 12.29
CA MET A 1 6.40 -17.33 12.82
C MET A 1 6.49 -17.21 14.35
N THR A 2 6.51 -16.00 14.91
CA THR A 2 6.53 -15.75 16.38
C THR A 2 5.37 -16.43 17.14
N LYS A 3 4.13 -16.26 16.67
CA LYS A 3 2.93 -16.85 17.29
C LYS A 3 2.98 -18.39 17.42
N ALA A 4 3.71 -19.09 16.55
CA ALA A 4 3.81 -20.55 16.61
C ALA A 4 4.78 -21.02 17.71
N TYR A 5 5.69 -20.15 18.17
CA TYR A 5 6.67 -20.45 19.23
C TYR A 5 6.19 -20.05 20.62
N LEU A 6 5.31 -19.05 20.71
CA LEU A 6 4.67 -18.61 21.96
C LEU A 6 3.53 -19.58 22.31
N LYS A 7 3.83 -20.63 23.06
CA LYS A 7 2.83 -21.51 23.69
C LYS A 7 2.23 -20.76 24.88
N ASP A 8 1.02 -20.25 24.70
CA ASP A 8 0.09 -19.70 25.70
C ASP A 8 0.57 -18.47 26.51
N GLU A 9 1.84 -18.36 26.87
CA GLU A 9 2.44 -17.23 27.59
C GLU A 9 3.13 -16.29 26.59
N GLN A 10 2.71 -15.01 26.59
CA GLN A 10 3.21 -13.97 25.68
C GLN A 10 4.49 -13.29 26.19
N GLU A 11 5.06 -13.78 27.29
CA GLU A 11 6.13 -13.09 28.03
C GLU A 11 7.52 -13.41 27.46
N ASP A 12 7.75 -14.63 26.94
CA ASP A 12 9.07 -15.14 26.52
C ASP A 12 9.44 -14.85 25.04
N TRP A 13 8.80 -13.87 24.41
CA TRP A 13 9.00 -13.60 22.99
C TRP A 13 10.42 -13.11 22.67
N ASP A 14 11.07 -12.45 23.63
CA ASP A 14 12.42 -11.89 23.53
C ASP A 14 13.49 -12.98 23.52
N LEU A 15 13.33 -14.02 24.34
CA LEU A 15 14.22 -15.19 24.39
C LEU A 15 14.28 -15.92 23.04
N HIS A 16 13.16 -15.95 22.32
CA HIS A 16 13.07 -16.63 21.02
C HIS A 16 13.51 -15.77 19.83
N LEU A 17 13.73 -14.47 20.03
CA LEU A 17 14.00 -13.53 18.94
C LEU A 17 15.28 -13.90 18.16
N MET A 18 16.34 -14.29 18.86
CA MET A 18 17.61 -14.66 18.23
C MET A 18 17.48 -15.93 17.37
N CYS A 19 16.76 -16.93 17.88
CA CYS A 19 16.49 -18.16 17.13
C CYS A 19 15.65 -17.87 15.88
N LEU A 20 14.59 -17.06 16.02
CA LEU A 20 13.73 -16.66 14.89
C LEU A 20 14.49 -15.85 13.83
N ALA A 21 15.37 -14.95 14.26
CA ALA A 21 16.21 -14.18 13.36
C ALA A 21 17.19 -15.09 12.60
N ALA A 22 17.77 -16.08 13.27
CA ALA A 22 18.65 -17.06 12.64
C ALA A 22 17.90 -17.92 11.62
N THR A 23 16.70 -18.43 11.97
CA THR A 23 15.88 -19.22 11.04
C THR A 23 15.41 -18.40 9.85
N TYR A 24 15.02 -17.14 10.05
CA TYR A 24 14.60 -16.25 8.97
C TYR A 24 15.74 -16.02 7.97
N ARG A 25 16.97 -15.79 8.45
CA ARG A 25 18.15 -15.60 7.58
C ARG A 25 18.58 -16.87 6.84
N ALA A 26 18.23 -18.04 7.34
CA ALA A 26 18.59 -19.33 6.75
C ALA A 26 17.46 -19.99 5.95
N THR A 27 16.29 -19.37 5.89
CA THR A 27 15.14 -19.87 5.10
C THR A 27 15.07 -19.13 3.77
N PRO A 28 14.84 -19.82 2.63
CA PRO A 28 14.64 -19.15 1.35
C PRO A 28 13.38 -18.29 1.40
N HIS A 29 13.48 -17.02 0.98
CA HIS A 29 12.30 -16.16 0.87
C HIS A 29 11.59 -16.39 -0.47
N GLU A 30 10.26 -16.35 -0.47
CA GLU A 30 9.46 -16.53 -1.68
C GLU A 30 9.76 -15.50 -2.78
N SER A 31 10.02 -14.25 -2.40
CA SER A 31 10.26 -13.16 -3.35
C SER A 31 11.66 -13.20 -3.99
N THR A 32 12.68 -13.66 -3.27
CA THR A 32 14.07 -13.72 -3.75
C THR A 32 14.48 -15.11 -4.20
N GLY A 33 13.78 -16.17 -3.78
CA GLY A 33 14.12 -17.57 -4.03
C GLY A 33 15.40 -18.04 -3.32
N MET A 34 16.07 -17.18 -2.55
CA MET A 34 17.37 -17.40 -1.92
C MET A 34 17.33 -17.00 -0.45
N THR A 35 18.21 -17.59 0.37
CA THR A 35 18.33 -17.23 1.77
C THR A 35 19.07 -15.89 1.94
N PRO A 36 18.73 -15.08 2.94
CA PRO A 36 19.51 -13.88 3.28
C PRO A 36 20.99 -14.16 3.61
N ASN A 37 21.30 -15.31 4.22
CA ASN A 37 22.67 -15.72 4.50
C ASN A 37 23.48 -15.91 3.22
N LEU A 38 22.93 -16.61 2.23
CA LEU A 38 23.60 -16.83 0.94
C LEU A 38 23.83 -15.51 0.20
N LEU A 39 22.85 -14.61 0.21
CA LEU A 39 22.97 -13.30 -0.43
C LEU A 39 24.02 -12.41 0.24
N LYS A 40 24.10 -12.42 1.57
CA LYS A 40 25.03 -11.54 2.30
C LYS A 40 26.45 -12.12 2.42
N LEU A 41 26.57 -13.43 2.63
CA LEU A 41 27.82 -14.09 2.96
C LEU A 41 28.37 -14.96 1.83
N GLY A 42 27.62 -15.17 0.73
CA GLY A 42 28.00 -16.08 -0.36
C GLY A 42 27.98 -17.57 0.02
N ARG A 43 27.52 -17.89 1.24
CA ARG A 43 27.45 -19.24 1.79
C ARG A 43 26.31 -19.36 2.80
N GLU A 44 25.82 -20.58 2.96
CA GLU A 44 24.87 -20.88 4.05
C GLU A 44 25.58 -20.98 5.39
N VAL A 45 24.93 -20.45 6.44
CA VAL A 45 25.39 -20.64 7.82
C VAL A 45 25.07 -22.06 8.24
N ARG A 46 26.01 -22.74 8.90
CA ARG A 46 25.84 -24.11 9.38
C ARG A 46 24.73 -24.14 10.42
N LEU A 47 23.56 -24.64 10.02
CA LEU A 47 22.47 -24.99 10.92
C LEU A 47 22.81 -26.33 11.59
N PRO A 48 22.39 -26.57 12.85
CA PRO A 48 22.57 -27.86 13.52
C PRO A 48 22.06 -29.06 12.71
N ALA A 49 20.96 -28.89 11.97
CA ALA A 49 20.39 -29.91 11.09
C ALA A 49 21.10 -30.06 9.73
N GLY A 50 21.95 -29.09 9.34
CA GLY A 50 22.59 -29.00 8.02
C GLY A 50 24.01 -29.53 7.99
N ARG A 51 24.30 -30.61 8.73
CA ARG A 51 25.62 -31.26 8.83
C ARG A 51 25.96 -32.05 7.55
N VAL A 52 26.02 -31.38 6.41
CA VAL A 52 26.75 -31.88 5.23
C VAL A 52 27.93 -30.95 5.08
N ALA A 53 29.11 -31.40 5.52
CA ALA A 53 30.34 -30.66 5.32
C ALA A 53 30.57 -30.56 3.80
N ARG A 54 30.43 -29.35 3.24
CA ARG A 54 31.03 -29.06 1.95
C ARG A 54 32.54 -29.05 2.17
N ASN A 55 33.19 -30.14 1.78
CA ASN A 55 34.63 -30.20 1.62
C ASN A 55 34.98 -29.49 0.32
N ASP A 56 34.94 -28.15 0.33
CA ASP A 56 35.55 -27.39 -0.75
C ASP A 56 37.07 -27.46 -0.50
N GLU A 57 37.78 -28.33 -1.22
CA GLU A 57 39.26 -28.39 -1.22
C GLU A 57 39.79 -27.10 -1.86
N ILE A 58 39.97 -26.07 -1.06
CA ILE A 58 40.47 -24.77 -1.54
C ILE A 58 41.97 -24.72 -1.30
N ALA A 59 42.74 -24.71 -2.37
CA ALA A 59 44.20 -24.74 -2.32
C ALA A 59 44.81 -23.40 -1.86
N THR A 60 44.22 -22.26 -2.27
CA THR A 60 44.77 -20.92 -1.97
C THR A 60 43.70 -19.92 -1.54
N TYR A 61 44.04 -19.02 -0.61
CA TYR A 61 43.13 -17.96 -0.12
C TYR A 61 42.60 -17.05 -1.24
N GLY A 62 43.42 -16.70 -2.24
CA GLY A 62 42.99 -15.87 -3.37
C GLY A 62 41.92 -16.54 -4.24
N GLU A 63 42.04 -17.85 -4.45
CA GLU A 63 41.05 -18.64 -5.20
C GLU A 63 39.72 -18.72 -4.45
N TYR A 64 39.76 -18.86 -3.12
CA TYR A 64 38.56 -18.82 -2.28
C TYR A 64 37.77 -17.52 -2.45
N VAL A 65 38.47 -16.37 -2.41
CA VAL A 65 37.83 -15.05 -2.55
C VAL A 65 37.19 -14.89 -3.93
N GLY A 66 37.85 -15.39 -4.98
CA GLY A 66 37.30 -15.41 -6.34
C GLY A 66 36.01 -16.22 -6.42
N ILE A 67 36.05 -17.47 -5.95
CA ILE A 67 34.88 -18.37 -5.90
C ILE A 67 33.74 -17.75 -5.07
N LEU A 68 34.06 -17.12 -3.94
CA LEU A 68 33.06 -16.50 -3.08
C LEU A 68 32.35 -15.34 -3.77
N ARG A 69 33.12 -14.47 -4.44
CA ARG A 69 32.57 -13.34 -5.21
C ARG A 69 31.66 -13.84 -6.32
N ASP A 70 32.08 -14.86 -7.05
CA ASP A 70 31.31 -15.40 -8.18
C ASP A 70 30.01 -16.08 -7.69
N ARG A 71 30.05 -16.78 -6.55
CA ARG A 71 28.86 -17.32 -5.87
C ARG A 71 27.90 -16.23 -5.42
N MET A 72 28.39 -15.14 -4.81
CA MET A 72 27.55 -14.00 -4.41
C MET A 72 26.92 -13.34 -5.63
N GLN A 73 27.69 -13.11 -6.69
CA GLN A 73 27.20 -12.52 -7.93
C GLN A 73 26.08 -13.37 -8.53
N TYR A 74 26.31 -14.68 -8.65
CA TYR A 74 25.30 -15.63 -9.12
C TYR A 74 24.02 -15.61 -8.26
N ALA A 75 24.16 -15.64 -6.92
CA ALA A 75 23.02 -15.59 -6.01
C ALA A 75 22.18 -14.30 -6.19
N HIS A 76 22.85 -13.16 -6.36
CA HIS A 76 22.19 -11.88 -6.63
C HIS A 76 21.53 -11.83 -8.01
N ASP A 77 22.15 -12.43 -9.04
CA ASP A 77 21.57 -12.52 -10.37
C ASP A 77 20.28 -13.34 -10.37
N VAL A 78 20.26 -14.47 -9.68
CA VAL A 78 19.06 -15.29 -9.50
C VAL A 78 18.01 -14.51 -8.70
N ALA A 79 18.39 -13.88 -7.59
CA ALA A 79 17.46 -13.11 -6.78
C ALA A 79 16.82 -11.94 -7.55
N ARG A 80 17.56 -11.25 -8.41
CA ARG A 80 17.01 -10.19 -9.29
C ARG A 80 15.93 -10.73 -10.23
N LYS A 81 16.12 -11.91 -10.83
CA LYS A 81 15.13 -12.55 -11.71
C LYS A 81 13.86 -12.93 -10.95
N HIS A 82 14.00 -13.50 -9.75
CA HIS A 82 12.87 -13.83 -8.89
C HIS A 82 12.12 -12.57 -8.44
N LEU A 83 12.83 -11.52 -8.03
CA LEU A 83 12.23 -10.24 -7.63
C LEU A 83 11.44 -9.60 -8.77
N ALA A 84 11.96 -9.61 -9.99
CA ALA A 84 11.23 -9.07 -11.15
C ALA A 84 9.92 -9.83 -11.40
N THR A 85 9.96 -11.16 -11.30
CA THR A 85 8.78 -12.02 -11.47
C THR A 85 7.79 -11.83 -10.32
N ALA A 86 8.26 -11.77 -9.08
CA ALA A 86 7.44 -11.53 -7.90
C ALA A 86 6.78 -10.15 -7.95
N ALA A 87 7.53 -9.11 -8.35
CA ALA A 87 6.99 -7.76 -8.54
C ALA A 87 5.91 -7.73 -9.62
N LYS A 88 6.12 -8.42 -10.75
CA LYS A 88 5.08 -8.56 -11.78
C LYS A 88 3.83 -9.25 -11.23
N ARG A 89 3.97 -10.39 -10.56
CA ARG A 89 2.85 -11.11 -9.93
C ARG A 89 2.09 -10.24 -8.92
N GLN A 90 2.82 -9.52 -8.07
CA GLN A 90 2.23 -8.63 -7.07
C GLN A 90 1.44 -7.49 -7.72
N ARG A 91 1.99 -6.89 -8.78
CA ARG A 91 1.29 -5.87 -9.58
C ARG A 91 0.04 -6.45 -10.23
N ASP A 92 0.14 -7.57 -10.94
CA ASP A 92 -1.00 -8.18 -11.63
C ASP A 92 -2.12 -8.54 -10.62
N GLN A 93 -1.77 -9.10 -9.46
CA GLN A 93 -2.73 -9.39 -8.39
C GLN A 93 -3.35 -8.14 -7.77
N HIS A 94 -2.56 -7.07 -7.64
CA HIS A 94 -3.05 -5.79 -7.15
C HIS A 94 -4.02 -5.18 -8.15
N ASP A 95 -3.68 -5.17 -9.43
CA ASP A 95 -4.50 -4.61 -10.51
C ASP A 95 -5.83 -5.35 -10.68
N VAL A 96 -5.84 -6.68 -10.55
CA VAL A 96 -7.09 -7.47 -10.53
C VAL A 96 -8.00 -7.07 -9.36
N LYS A 97 -7.43 -6.71 -8.21
CA LYS A 97 -8.19 -6.32 -7.01
C LYS A 97 -8.63 -4.85 -7.03
N LEU A 98 -8.15 -4.04 -7.98
CA LEU A 98 -8.59 -2.66 -8.14
C LEU A 98 -10.00 -2.63 -8.75
N CYS A 99 -11.02 -2.88 -7.94
CA CYS A 99 -12.39 -2.46 -8.26
C CYS A 99 -12.45 -0.94 -8.12
N GLN A 100 -12.14 -0.23 -9.22
CA GLN A 100 -12.27 1.21 -9.25
C GLN A 100 -13.74 1.61 -9.40
N PHE A 101 -14.42 1.88 -8.29
CA PHE A 101 -15.69 2.61 -8.31
C PHE A 101 -15.46 4.07 -8.71
N GLY A 102 -15.84 4.44 -9.93
CA GLY A 102 -15.80 5.83 -10.37
C GLY A 102 -16.87 6.66 -9.64
N TYR A 103 -16.51 7.32 -8.55
CA TYR A 103 -17.44 8.19 -7.81
C TYR A 103 -17.58 9.54 -8.48
N ILE A 104 -18.82 10.04 -8.56
CA ILE A 104 -19.14 11.35 -9.12
C ILE A 104 -19.34 12.36 -7.97
N PRO A 105 -18.91 13.63 -8.13
CA PRO A 105 -19.26 14.68 -7.20
C PRO A 105 -20.77 14.74 -6.93
N GLY A 106 -21.17 14.64 -5.65
CA GLY A 106 -22.58 14.58 -5.23
C GLY A 106 -23.07 13.18 -4.82
N ASP A 107 -22.28 12.14 -5.07
CA ASP A 107 -22.57 10.78 -4.62
C ASP A 107 -22.44 10.63 -3.11
N LEU A 108 -23.28 9.75 -2.56
CA LEU A 108 -23.27 9.38 -1.15
C LEU A 108 -22.36 8.18 -0.95
N VAL A 109 -21.52 8.28 0.08
CA VAL A 109 -20.51 7.27 0.38
C VAL A 109 -20.36 7.02 1.87
N TRP A 110 -20.00 5.79 2.23
CA TRP A 110 -19.59 5.40 3.57
C TRP A 110 -18.08 5.53 3.72
N ILE A 111 -17.63 6.01 4.88
CA ILE A 111 -16.21 6.14 5.22
C ILE A 111 -15.83 5.05 6.23
N LEU A 112 -14.68 4.39 6.00
CA LEU A 112 -14.11 3.43 6.95
C LEU A 112 -13.71 4.12 8.26
N ASN A 113 -14.18 3.58 9.38
CA ASN A 113 -13.78 4.04 10.71
C ASN A 113 -12.44 3.41 11.11
N GLU A 114 -11.40 4.23 11.23
CA GLU A 114 -10.06 3.79 11.64
C GLU A 114 -9.84 3.95 13.15
N PHE A 115 -10.76 4.61 13.85
CA PHE A 115 -10.62 4.87 15.28
C PHE A 115 -10.88 3.61 16.09
N ARG A 116 -9.92 3.28 16.97
CA ARG A 116 -10.05 2.21 17.96
C ARG A 116 -10.30 2.83 19.34
N TYR A 117 -11.52 2.67 19.85
CA TYR A 117 -11.84 3.11 21.20
C TYR A 117 -11.30 2.12 22.24
N LYS A 118 -10.63 2.62 23.28
CA LYS A 118 -10.17 1.82 24.41
C LYS A 118 -11.40 1.20 25.13
N GLY A 119 -11.30 -0.08 25.50
CA GLY A 119 -12.38 -0.80 26.19
C GLY A 119 -13.45 -1.42 25.29
N ILE A 120 -13.42 -1.16 23.97
CA ILE A 120 -14.35 -1.79 23.01
C ILE A 120 -13.52 -2.63 22.05
N SER A 121 -13.93 -3.89 21.85
CA SER A 121 -13.31 -4.77 20.85
C SER A 121 -13.48 -4.17 19.45
N PRO A 122 -12.40 -3.99 18.66
CA PRO A 122 -12.50 -3.47 17.29
C PRO A 122 -13.44 -4.28 16.38
N LYS A 123 -13.68 -5.56 16.71
CA LYS A 123 -14.60 -6.42 15.96
C LYS A 123 -16.08 -6.09 16.19
N LEU A 124 -16.42 -5.45 17.30
CA LEU A 124 -17.78 -5.07 17.66
C LEU A 124 -18.10 -3.61 17.30
N GLN A 125 -17.11 -2.85 16.81
CA GLN A 125 -17.29 -1.47 16.38
C GLN A 125 -17.91 -1.42 14.98
N LYS A 126 -18.72 -0.38 14.73
CA LYS A 126 -19.21 -0.08 13.38
C LYS A 126 -18.02 0.24 12.48
N LEU A 127 -17.80 -0.62 11.49
CA LEU A 127 -16.67 -0.52 10.57
C LEU A 127 -16.77 0.68 9.62
N TYR A 128 -17.99 1.09 9.28
CA TYR A 128 -18.26 2.24 8.43
C TYR A 128 -19.11 3.26 9.17
N THR A 129 -18.76 4.53 9.01
CA THR A 129 -19.47 5.68 9.56
C THR A 129 -20.60 6.10 8.61
N ASP A 130 -21.49 6.97 9.10
CA ASP A 130 -22.67 7.53 8.44
C ASP A 130 -22.46 8.01 6.99
N PRO A 131 -23.55 8.28 6.23
CA PRO A 131 -23.45 8.66 4.84
C PRO A 131 -22.86 10.06 4.67
N PHE A 132 -21.84 10.19 3.84
CA PHE A 132 -21.16 11.44 3.51
C PHE A 132 -21.20 11.74 2.01
N ILE A 133 -20.87 12.97 1.60
CA ILE A 133 -20.94 13.37 0.18
C ILE A 133 -19.55 13.59 -0.40
N VAL A 134 -19.35 13.07 -1.62
CA VAL A 134 -18.19 13.38 -2.44
C VAL A 134 -18.28 14.81 -2.98
N LYS A 135 -17.33 15.68 -2.60
CA LYS A 135 -17.25 17.06 -3.11
C LYS A 135 -16.59 17.12 -4.48
N LYS A 136 -15.42 16.51 -4.60
CA LYS A 136 -14.64 16.50 -5.84
C LYS A 136 -13.71 15.29 -5.91
N LYS A 137 -13.47 14.84 -7.13
CA LYS A 137 -12.41 13.89 -7.47
C LYS A 137 -11.12 14.67 -7.69
N ILE A 138 -10.05 14.32 -6.98
CA ILE A 138 -8.72 14.91 -7.23
C ILE A 138 -8.00 14.06 -8.28
N ASN A 139 -7.85 12.77 -7.99
CA ASN A 139 -7.26 11.76 -8.87
C ASN A 139 -8.21 10.55 -8.96
N ASP A 140 -7.87 9.56 -9.79
CA ASP A 140 -8.66 8.31 -9.89
C ASP A 140 -8.82 7.58 -8.56
N LEU A 141 -7.82 7.68 -7.69
CA LEU A 141 -7.78 7.02 -6.40
C LEU A 141 -8.21 7.91 -5.22
N ASN A 142 -8.15 9.24 -5.35
CA ASN A 142 -8.28 10.15 -4.20
C ASN A 142 -9.47 11.12 -4.36
N TYR A 143 -10.33 11.14 -3.35
CA TYR A 143 -11.58 11.89 -3.33
C TYR A 143 -11.63 12.81 -2.10
N VAL A 144 -12.17 14.02 -2.28
CA VAL A 144 -12.49 14.92 -1.16
C VAL A 144 -13.94 14.68 -0.77
N ILE A 145 -14.15 14.33 0.50
CA ILE A 145 -15.46 14.06 1.08
C ILE A 145 -15.79 15.11 2.13
N ILE A 146 -17.04 15.55 2.17
CA ILE A 146 -17.55 16.45 3.20
C ILE A 146 -18.23 15.62 4.30
N LEU A 147 -17.80 15.84 5.54
CA LEU A 147 -18.26 15.11 6.72
C LEU A 147 -19.49 15.72 7.39
N ASP A 148 -19.67 17.04 7.29
CA ASP A 148 -20.70 17.74 8.06
C ASP A 148 -21.24 18.97 7.32
N GLU A 149 -22.39 19.50 7.77
CA GLU A 149 -23.00 20.75 7.30
C GLU A 149 -22.03 21.94 7.38
N ARG A 150 -21.13 21.90 8.36
CA ARG A 150 -20.09 22.92 8.62
C ARG A 150 -19.02 22.97 7.53
N GLY A 151 -18.99 22.00 6.62
CA GLY A 151 -18.05 21.97 5.51
C GLY A 151 -16.69 21.38 5.88
N TRP A 152 -16.62 20.53 6.91
CA TRP A 152 -15.40 19.77 7.18
C TRP A 152 -15.11 18.78 6.06
N GLU A 153 -13.92 18.90 5.48
CA GLU A 153 -13.47 18.14 4.33
C GLU A 153 -12.35 17.19 4.71
N LYS A 154 -12.36 15.99 4.14
CA LYS A 154 -11.27 15.02 4.30
C LYS A 154 -10.92 14.40 2.97
N LEU A 155 -9.63 14.33 2.70
CA LEU A 155 -9.07 13.62 1.55
C LEU A 155 -8.96 12.14 1.89
N LEU A 156 -9.61 11.29 1.10
CA LEU A 156 -9.65 9.85 1.32
C LEU A 156 -9.36 9.09 0.02
N HIS A 157 -8.66 7.97 0.20
CA HIS A 157 -8.41 7.00 -0.88
C HIS A 157 -9.68 6.17 -1.12
N GLN A 158 -9.91 5.76 -2.37
CA GLN A 158 -11.05 4.94 -2.82
C GLN A 158 -11.29 3.70 -1.93
N ASN A 159 -10.23 3.00 -1.54
CA ASN A 159 -10.30 1.83 -0.64
C ASN A 159 -10.92 2.11 0.74
N LYS A 160 -10.92 3.37 1.20
CA LYS A 160 -11.52 3.78 2.47
C LYS A 160 -12.98 4.19 2.34
N ILE A 161 -13.53 4.10 1.14
CA ILE A 161 -14.83 4.63 0.76
C ILE A 161 -15.65 3.50 0.14
N LYS A 162 -16.94 3.42 0.48
CA LYS A 162 -17.89 2.52 -0.17
C LYS A 162 -19.12 3.26 -0.69
N PRO A 163 -19.74 2.83 -1.80
CA PRO A 163 -20.98 3.43 -2.27
C PRO A 163 -22.09 3.24 -1.24
N TYR A 164 -22.90 4.28 -1.05
CA TYR A 164 -24.07 4.21 -0.19
C TYR A 164 -25.23 3.48 -0.89
N VAL A 165 -25.73 2.39 -0.29
CA VAL A 165 -26.85 1.59 -0.82
C VAL A 165 -28.10 1.71 0.08
N GLY A 166 -28.15 2.68 0.98
CA GLY A 166 -29.27 2.86 1.91
C GLY A 166 -30.32 3.86 1.43
N GLY A 167 -31.55 3.74 1.96
CA GLY A 167 -32.65 4.68 1.70
C GLY A 167 -32.68 5.90 2.62
N SER A 168 -31.87 5.94 3.69
CA SER A 168 -31.93 6.97 4.73
C SER A 168 -30.84 8.03 4.54
N GLN A 169 -31.16 9.08 3.79
CA GLN A 169 -30.24 10.19 3.58
C GLN A 169 -30.37 11.24 4.70
N PRO A 170 -29.26 11.66 5.32
CA PRO A 170 -29.30 12.78 6.27
C PRO A 170 -29.85 14.05 5.61
N VAL A 171 -30.70 14.79 6.33
CA VAL A 171 -31.38 16.01 5.81
C VAL A 171 -30.40 17.04 5.25
N TRP A 172 -29.21 17.10 5.84
CA TRP A 172 -28.15 18.01 5.44
C TRP A 172 -27.57 17.75 4.05
N VAL A 173 -27.67 16.52 3.58
CA VAL A 173 -27.08 16.08 2.32
C VAL A 173 -27.68 16.85 1.14
N ASN A 174 -28.99 17.10 1.19
CA ASN A 174 -29.70 17.83 0.14
C ASN A 174 -29.27 19.29 0.03
N LYS A 175 -28.99 19.95 1.17
CA LYS A 175 -28.44 21.31 1.18
C LYS A 175 -27.06 21.35 0.53
N MET A 176 -26.22 20.36 0.85
CA MET A 176 -24.85 20.29 0.34
C MET A 176 -24.79 19.91 -1.14
N ARG A 177 -25.68 19.03 -1.63
CA ARG A 177 -25.83 18.75 -3.07
C ARG A 177 -26.09 20.02 -3.87
N LYS A 178 -27.04 20.86 -3.42
CA LYS A 178 -27.32 22.16 -4.07
C LYS A 178 -26.10 23.09 -4.07
N LYS A 179 -25.34 23.13 -2.96
CA LYS A 179 -24.09 23.92 -2.88
C LYS A 179 -23.02 23.40 -3.84
N ILE A 180 -22.83 22.08 -3.95
CA ILE A 180 -21.86 21.47 -4.85
C ILE A 180 -22.17 21.80 -6.31
N VAL A 181 -23.45 21.69 -6.72
CA VAL A 181 -23.88 22.08 -8.08
C VAL A 181 -23.56 23.55 -8.36
N ARG A 182 -23.82 24.44 -7.39
CA ARG A 182 -23.47 25.87 -7.52
C ARG A 182 -21.96 26.07 -7.65
N TRP A 183 -21.15 25.39 -6.83
CA TRP A 183 -19.69 25.49 -6.89
C TRP A 183 -19.11 24.96 -8.20
N ASN A 184 -19.68 23.89 -8.76
CA ASN A 184 -19.25 23.36 -10.05
C ASN A 184 -19.53 24.35 -11.18
N LYS A 185 -20.71 24.98 -11.22
CA LYS A 185 -21.02 26.05 -12.18
C LYS A 185 -20.02 27.21 -12.11
N THR A 186 -19.76 27.72 -10.90
CA THR A 186 -18.79 28.82 -10.72
C THR A 186 -17.37 28.42 -11.11
N ALA A 187 -16.99 27.15 -10.95
CA ALA A 187 -15.68 26.64 -11.35
C ALA A 187 -15.55 26.51 -12.87
N GLU A 188 -16.62 26.11 -13.57
CA GLU A 188 -16.70 26.06 -15.04
C GLU A 188 -16.65 27.46 -15.66
N GLU A 189 -17.42 28.41 -15.13
CA GLU A 189 -17.41 29.81 -15.56
C GLU A 189 -16.00 30.43 -15.43
N LYS A 190 -15.31 30.16 -14.31
CA LYS A 190 -13.91 30.62 -14.12
C LYS A 190 -12.94 29.97 -15.11
N LYS A 191 -13.13 28.70 -15.45
CA LYS A 191 -12.29 28.02 -16.45
C LYS A 191 -12.51 28.62 -17.84
N ASN A 192 -13.75 28.87 -18.23
CA ASN A 192 -14.08 29.46 -19.53
C ASN A 192 -13.53 30.88 -19.64
N ASN A 193 -13.74 31.73 -18.63
CA ASN A 193 -13.21 33.09 -18.63
C ASN A 193 -11.66 33.13 -18.69
N ASN A 194 -10.99 32.16 -18.05
CA ASN A 194 -9.53 32.05 -18.08
C ASN A 194 -9.00 31.43 -19.40
N ALA A 195 -9.80 30.63 -20.10
CA ALA A 195 -9.47 30.14 -21.44
C ALA A 195 -9.61 31.27 -22.48
N GLU A 196 -10.66 32.09 -22.37
CA GLU A 196 -10.90 33.25 -23.24
C GLU A 196 -9.83 34.34 -23.04
N SER A 197 -9.39 34.60 -21.81
CA SER A 197 -8.31 35.55 -21.53
C SER A 197 -6.95 35.11 -22.09
N LYS A 198 -6.65 33.79 -22.05
CA LYS A 198 -5.46 33.21 -22.69
C LYS A 198 -5.51 33.23 -24.21
N PHE A 199 -6.70 33.25 -24.81
CA PHE A 199 -6.86 33.35 -26.26
C PHE A 199 -6.63 34.79 -26.75
N LYS A 200 -7.11 35.79 -26.01
CA LYS A 200 -6.88 37.22 -26.32
C LYS A 200 -5.41 37.63 -26.23
N THR A 201 -4.68 37.19 -25.20
CA THR A 201 -3.26 37.56 -25.03
C THR A 201 -2.32 36.91 -26.06
N ARG A 202 -2.76 35.86 -26.75
CA ARG A 202 -1.98 35.21 -27.84
C ARG A 202 -2.26 35.81 -29.22
N GLY A 203 -3.31 36.61 -29.35
CA GLY A 203 -3.70 37.29 -30.61
C GLY A 203 -3.11 38.68 -30.80
N GLU A 204 -2.54 39.30 -29.75
CA GLU A 204 -1.98 40.67 -29.80
C GLU A 204 -0.47 40.71 -30.11
N SER A 205 0.17 39.57 -30.41
CA SER A 205 1.57 39.52 -30.84
C SER A 205 1.71 39.35 -32.37
N LYS A 206 1.41 40.42 -33.11
CA LYS A 206 2.02 40.86 -34.39
C LYS A 206 1.09 41.83 -35.12
N PRO A 207 1.60 42.75 -35.97
CA PRO A 207 2.97 42.90 -36.46
C PRO A 207 3.84 43.88 -35.67
#